data_AF-A0A6M8NMM6-F1
#
_entry.id   AF-A0A6M8NMM6-F1
#
_cell.length_a   1.000
_cell.length_b   1.000
_cell.length_c   1.000
_cell.angle_alpha   90.00
_cell.angle_beta   90.00
_cell.angle_gamma   90.00
#
_symmetry.space_group_name_H-M   'P 1'
#
loop_
_entity.id
_entity.type
_entity.pdbx_description
1 polymer ?
#
loop_
_entity_poly.entity_id
_entity_poly.type
_entity_poly.pdbx_seq_one_letter_code
_entity_poly.pdbx_strand_id
1 'polypeptide(L)'
;MKYNIILFFIISNAFSNEVSLLNLEKERKGLIDSYSLKIFEAEETNSENRVALLDKTLQCFINSRSKRDITNCKNDERKRIMDLIR
;
A
#
# COMPACT_ATOMS: atom_id res chain seq x y z
N MET A 1 -9.92 -30.84 -34.67
CA MET A 1 -10.25 -29.67 -33.82
C MET A 1 -9.05 -29.37 -32.91
N LYS A 2 -8.21 -28.38 -33.25
CA LYS A 2 -6.92 -28.10 -32.57
C LYS A 2 -6.82 -26.67 -32.00
N TYR A 3 -7.95 -25.97 -31.84
CA TYR A 3 -7.98 -24.55 -31.44
C TYR A 3 -8.51 -24.28 -30.02
N ASN A 4 -8.89 -25.30 -29.24
CA ASN A 4 -9.66 -25.08 -28.00
C ASN A 4 -8.86 -25.05 -26.69
N ILE A 5 -7.56 -25.34 -26.69
CA ILE A 5 -6.76 -25.40 -25.45
C ILE A 5 -6.01 -24.09 -25.18
N ILE A 6 -5.54 -23.39 -26.23
CA ILE A 6 -4.73 -22.16 -26.08
C ILE A 6 -5.56 -20.99 -25.56
N LEU A 7 -6.83 -20.87 -25.97
CA LEU A 7 -7.74 -19.82 -25.47
C LEU A 7 -8.01 -19.92 -23.97
N PHE A 8 -8.06 -21.14 -23.42
CA PHE A 8 -8.34 -21.37 -22.00
C PHE A 8 -7.21 -20.83 -21.10
N PHE A 9 -5.95 -21.06 -21.49
CA PHE A 9 -4.80 -20.59 -20.73
C PHE A 9 -4.65 -19.05 -20.75
N ILE A 10 -5.03 -18.39 -21.84
CA ILE A 10 -4.96 -16.92 -21.93
C ILE A 10 -5.99 -16.28 -20.98
N ILE A 11 -7.20 -16.84 -20.89
CA ILE A 11 -8.26 -16.34 -20.02
C ILE A 11 -7.90 -16.54 -18.53
N SER A 12 -7.32 -17.68 -18.16
CA SER A 12 -6.92 -17.95 -16.77
C SER A 12 -5.85 -16.97 -16.26
N ASN A 13 -4.83 -16.67 -17.07
CA ASN A 13 -3.77 -15.73 -16.69
C ASN A 13 -4.28 -14.28 -16.58
N ALA A 14 -5.19 -13.87 -17.46
CA ALA A 14 -5.81 -12.55 -17.38
C ALA A 14 -6.63 -12.38 -16.09
N PHE A 15 -7.40 -13.39 -15.70
CA PHE A 15 -8.21 -13.38 -14.49
C PHE A 15 -7.35 -13.34 -13.21
N SER A 16 -6.24 -14.07 -13.16
CA SER A 16 -5.31 -14.02 -12.01
C SER A 16 -4.66 -12.65 -11.84
N ASN A 17 -4.34 -11.95 -12.93
CA ASN A 17 -3.78 -10.61 -12.88
C ASN A 17 -4.79 -9.56 -12.41
N GLU A 18 -6.05 -9.66 -12.85
CA GLU A 18 -7.12 -8.76 -12.42
C GLU A 18 -7.39 -8.88 -10.91
N VAL A 19 -7.51 -10.11 -10.40
CA VAL A 19 -7.67 -10.36 -8.96
C VAL A 19 -6.47 -9.84 -8.16
N SER A 20 -5.25 -10.02 -8.66
CA SER A 20 -4.04 -9.48 -8.02
C SER A 20 -4.04 -7.95 -7.99
N LEU A 21 -4.47 -7.29 -9.07
CA LEU A 21 -4.54 -5.84 -9.15
C LEU A 21 -5.61 -5.28 -8.21
N LEU A 22 -6.80 -5.87 -8.20
CA LEU A 22 -7.90 -5.47 -7.32
C LEU A 22 -7.53 -5.65 -5.84
N ASN A 23 -6.84 -6.73 -5.51
CA ASN A 23 -6.32 -6.95 -4.15
C ASN A 23 -5.28 -5.90 -3.76
N LEU A 24 -4.40 -5.52 -4.68
CA LEU A 24 -3.39 -4.48 -4.44
C LEU A 24 -4.05 -3.11 -4.22
N GLU A 25 -5.03 -2.75 -5.05
CA GLU A 25 -5.77 -1.48 -4.91
C GLU A 25 -6.54 -1.43 -3.60
N LYS A 26 -7.17 -2.54 -3.22
CA LYS A 26 -7.87 -2.67 -1.93
C LYS A 26 -6.91 -2.52 -0.74
N GLU A 27 -5.74 -3.18 -0.79
CA GLU A 27 -4.71 -3.03 0.26
C GLU A 27 -4.25 -1.57 0.36
N ARG A 28 -3.89 -0.95 -0.78
CA ARG A 28 -3.43 0.45 -0.82
C ARG A 28 -4.49 1.40 -0.25
N LYS A 29 -5.75 1.25 -0.66
CA LYS A 29 -6.85 2.09 -0.17
C LYS A 29 -7.04 1.93 1.35
N GLY A 30 -7.06 0.70 1.86
CA GLY A 30 -7.18 0.46 3.30
C GLY A 30 -6.02 1.05 4.11
N LEU A 31 -4.80 1.06 3.55
CA LEU A 31 -3.65 1.73 4.17
C LEU A 31 -3.80 3.25 4.18
N ILE A 32 -4.25 3.85 3.07
CA ILE A 32 -4.52 5.30 3.00
C ILE A 32 -5.56 5.70 4.05
N ASP A 33 -6.70 5.02 4.07
CA ASP A 33 -7.79 5.32 5.02
C ASP A 33 -7.30 5.18 6.48
N SER A 34 -6.54 4.13 6.78
CA SER A 34 -5.97 3.92 8.12
C SER A 34 -4.97 5.02 8.52
N TYR A 35 -4.10 5.47 7.61
CA TYR A 35 -3.10 6.48 7.94
C TYR A 35 -3.71 7.87 8.05
N SER A 36 -4.70 8.21 7.23
CA SER A 36 -5.48 9.45 7.38
C SER A 36 -6.12 9.55 8.77
N LEU A 37 -6.72 8.45 9.27
CA LEU A 37 -7.28 8.41 10.62
C LEU A 37 -6.21 8.59 11.69
N LYS A 38 -5.07 7.90 11.58
CA LYS A 38 -3.97 8.02 12.56
C LYS A 38 -3.35 9.42 12.59
N ILE A 39 -3.31 10.12 11.45
CA ILE A 39 -2.85 11.50 11.38
C ILE A 39 -3.84 12.39 12.14
N PHE A 40 -5.13 12.28 11.85
CA PHE A 40 -6.18 13.00 12.57
C PHE A 40 -6.09 12.79 14.09
N GLU A 41 -5.93 11.56 14.57
CA GLU A 41 -5.73 11.25 15.99
C GLU A 41 -4.43 11.87 16.57
N ALA A 42 -3.36 11.95 15.77
CA ALA A 42 -2.10 12.55 16.18
C ALA A 42 -2.17 14.08 16.24
N GLU A 43 -2.95 14.70 15.36
CA GLU A 43 -3.25 16.13 15.37
C GLU A 43 -4.06 16.50 16.61
N GLU A 44 -5.12 15.74 16.93
CA GLU A 44 -5.92 15.93 18.16
C GLU A 44 -5.10 15.84 19.46
N THR A 45 -3.97 15.13 19.41
CA THR A 45 -3.06 14.97 20.55
C THR A 45 -1.83 15.89 20.51
N ASN A 46 -1.78 16.86 19.59
CA ASN A 46 -0.64 17.78 19.37
C ASN A 46 0.72 17.07 19.20
N SER A 47 0.72 15.89 18.57
CA SER A 47 1.91 15.08 18.38
C SER A 47 2.57 15.36 17.03
N GLU A 48 3.18 16.53 16.86
CA GLU A 48 3.73 17.01 15.57
C GLU A 48 4.71 16.02 14.93
N ASN A 49 5.61 15.43 15.70
CA ASN A 49 6.55 14.42 15.20
C ASN A 49 5.85 13.18 14.65
N ARG A 50 4.75 12.76 15.30
CA ARG A 50 3.94 11.61 14.87
C ARG A 50 3.15 11.97 13.62
N VAL A 51 2.59 13.18 13.54
CA VAL A 51 1.93 13.69 12.33
C VAL A 51 2.90 13.67 11.15
N ALA A 52 4.10 14.24 11.29
CA ALA A 52 5.09 14.27 10.22
C ALA A 52 5.54 12.86 9.77
N LEU A 53 5.74 11.94 10.72
CA LEU A 53 6.09 10.54 10.42
C LEU A 53 4.99 9.85 9.61
N LEU A 54 3.74 10.00 10.04
CA LEU A 54 2.58 9.35 9.44
C LEU A 54 2.25 9.96 8.08
N ASP A 55 2.28 11.29 7.93
CA ASP A 55 2.01 11.96 6.66
C ASP A 55 3.03 11.55 5.59
N LYS A 56 4.33 11.51 5.92
CA LYS A 56 5.35 11.02 4.98
C LYS A 56 5.10 9.58 4.54
N THR A 57 4.54 8.74 5.42
CA THR A 57 4.20 7.35 5.11
C THR A 57 2.92 7.26 4.27
N LEU A 58 1.93 8.10 4.57
CA LEU A 58 0.71 8.24 3.79
C LEU A 58 1.02 8.64 2.34
N GLN A 59 1.86 9.67 2.14
CA GLN A 59 2.28 10.10 0.81
C GLN A 59 2.99 8.99 0.04
N CYS A 60 3.75 8.13 0.72
CA CYS A 60 4.35 6.96 0.09
C CYS A 60 3.28 5.96 -0.39
N PHE A 61 2.27 5.67 0.41
CA PHE A 61 1.17 4.79 0.00
C PHE A 61 0.34 5.36 -1.15
N ILE A 62 0.05 6.66 -1.14
CA ILE A 62 -0.66 7.35 -2.24
C ILE A 62 0.09 7.15 -3.58
N ASN A 63 1.42 7.26 -3.54
CA ASN A 63 2.26 7.14 -4.73
C ASN A 63 2.62 5.69 -5.09
N SER A 64 2.28 4.71 -4.26
CA SER A 64 2.60 3.29 -4.48
C SER A 64 1.78 2.69 -5.64
N ARG A 65 2.46 1.93 -6.50
CA ARG A 65 1.86 1.29 -7.70
C ARG A 65 2.01 -0.22 -7.70
N SER A 66 2.83 -0.76 -6.81
CA SER A 66 3.10 -2.18 -6.71
C SER A 66 3.14 -2.65 -5.26
N LYS A 67 3.01 -3.96 -5.07
CA LYS A 67 3.17 -4.58 -3.74
C LYS A 67 4.55 -4.32 -3.15
N ARG A 68 5.58 -4.24 -4.00
CA ARG A 68 6.94 -3.89 -3.61
C ARG A 68 7.02 -2.47 -3.05
N ASP A 69 6.34 -1.51 -3.68
CA ASP A 69 6.31 -0.12 -3.20
C ASP A 69 5.65 -0.05 -1.83
N ILE A 70 4.52 -0.73 -1.63
CA ILE A 70 3.85 -0.82 -0.32
C ILE A 70 4.80 -1.39 0.74
N THR A 71 5.52 -2.47 0.43
CA THR A 71 6.53 -3.04 1.33
C THR A 71 7.65 -2.05 1.63
N ASN A 72 8.13 -1.31 0.64
CA ASN A 72 9.16 -0.30 0.82
C ASN A 72 8.67 0.85 1.71
N CYS A 73 7.45 1.35 1.51
CA CYS A 73 6.85 2.37 2.37
C CYS A 73 6.82 1.94 3.85
N LYS A 74 6.39 0.70 4.12
CA LYS A 74 6.37 0.12 5.48
C LYS A 74 7.78 0.00 6.07
N ASN A 75 8.75 -0.41 5.26
CA ASN A 75 10.14 -0.54 5.70
C ASN A 75 10.78 0.83 6.00
N ASP A 76 10.52 1.84 5.17
CA ASP A 76 11.07 3.17 5.37
C ASP A 76 10.43 3.89 6.57
N GLU A 77 9.16 3.63 6.87
CA GLU A 77 8.54 4.08 8.12
C GLU A 77 9.25 3.47 9.33
N ARG A 78 9.48 2.15 9.32
CA ARG A 78 10.22 1.48 10.41
C ARG A 78 11.59 2.09 10.63
N LYS A 79 12.33 2.41 9.56
CA LYS A 79 13.62 3.10 9.67
C LYS A 79 13.48 4.45 10.36
N ARG A 80 12.52 5.28 9.92
CA ARG A 80 12.25 6.59 10.55
C ARG A 80 11.86 6.47 12.02
N ILE A 81 11.07 5.46 12.40
CA ILE A 81 10.74 5.18 13.81
C ILE A 81 12.00 4.84 14.60
N MET A 82 12.85 3.96 14.07
CA MET A 82 14.10 3.59 14.74
C MET A 82 15.05 4.78 14.89
N ASP A 83 15.09 5.68 13.91
CA ASP A 83 15.90 6.91 13.96
C ASP A 83 15.39 7.91 15.01
N LEU A 84 14.09 7.90 15.35
CA LEU A 84 13.50 8.74 16.41
C LEU A 84 13.71 8.19 17.83
N ILE A 85 13.94 6.89 17.96
CA ILE A 85 14.17 6.23 19.26
C ILE A 85 15.63 6.31 19.69
N ARG A 86 16.54 6.44 18.71
CA ARG A 86 17.99 6.46 18.93
C ARG A 86 18.47 7.77 19.53
#